data_AF-A0A194W522-F1
#
_entry.id   AF-A0A194W522-F1
#
_cell.length_a   1.000
_cell.length_b   1.000
_cell.length_c   1.000
_cell.angle_alpha   90.00
_cell.angle_beta   90.00
_cell.angle_gamma   90.00
#
_symmetry.space_group_name_H-M   'P 1'
#
loop_
_entity.id
_entity.type
_entity.pdbx_description
1 polymer ?
#
loop_
_entity_poly.entity_id
_entity_poly.type
_entity_poly.pdbx_seq_one_letter_code
_entity_poly.pdbx_strand_id
1 'polypeptide(L)'
;MKLPTTTLLVALISSTAANEWTLYCGSSCSDGTAIASGSDYQAASCTNLDSSYEYCYFESDVSWYYAVVYQNADCVVSSDGPEISISPGGCTSAGDSNSYQVALNL
;
A
#
# COMPACT_ATOMS: atom_id res chain seq x y z
N MET A 1 -36.38 -43.88 9.18
CA MET A 1 -35.87 -42.58 9.65
C MET A 1 -35.45 -41.79 8.41
N LYS A 2 -36.04 -40.62 8.14
CA LYS A 2 -35.74 -39.77 6.98
C LYS A 2 -34.81 -38.64 7.44
N LEU A 3 -33.59 -38.57 6.90
CA LEU A 3 -32.68 -37.45 7.15
C LEU A 3 -33.05 -36.25 6.27
N PRO A 4 -33.03 -35.01 6.79
CA PRO A 4 -33.16 -33.83 5.96
C PRO A 4 -31.82 -33.51 5.27
N THR A 5 -31.82 -33.56 3.94
CA THR A 5 -30.72 -33.06 3.12
C THR A 5 -30.64 -31.54 3.26
N THR A 6 -29.63 -31.05 3.95
CA THR A 6 -29.36 -29.61 4.09
C THR A 6 -28.52 -29.17 2.90
N THR A 7 -29.13 -28.47 1.95
CA THR A 7 -28.42 -27.86 0.81
C THR A 7 -27.67 -26.63 1.31
N LEU A 8 -26.33 -26.69 1.34
CA LEU A 8 -25.49 -25.50 1.52
C LEU A 8 -25.55 -24.66 0.24
N LEU A 9 -26.12 -23.45 0.33
CA LEU A 9 -25.88 -22.42 -0.67
C LEU A 9 -24.55 -21.72 -0.35
N VAL A 10 -23.55 -21.92 -1.19
CA VAL A 10 -22.35 -21.06 -1.22
C VAL A 10 -22.71 -19.86 -2.08
N ALA A 11 -22.91 -18.70 -1.46
CA ALA A 11 -23.05 -17.44 -2.18
C ALA A 11 -21.67 -17.04 -2.71
N LEU A 12 -21.48 -17.09 -4.02
CA LEU A 12 -20.35 -16.47 -4.71
C LEU A 12 -20.56 -14.96 -4.63
N ILE A 13 -19.95 -14.32 -3.64
CA ILE A 13 -19.86 -12.86 -3.60
C ILE A 13 -18.96 -12.48 -4.78
N SER A 14 -19.57 -12.00 -5.85
CA SER A 14 -18.82 -11.32 -6.90
C SER A 14 -18.27 -10.03 -6.28
N SER A 15 -17.04 -10.09 -5.77
CA SER A 15 -16.25 -8.89 -5.52
C SER A 15 -16.07 -8.25 -6.89
N THR A 16 -16.77 -7.16 -7.16
CA THR A 16 -16.27 -6.21 -8.16
C THR A 16 -14.85 -5.91 -7.72
N ALA A 17 -13.84 -6.28 -8.52
CA ALA A 17 -12.45 -5.99 -8.19
C ALA A 17 -12.34 -4.47 -8.02
N ALA A 18 -12.32 -4.02 -6.77
CA ALA A 18 -12.02 -2.65 -6.47
C ALA A 18 -10.57 -2.43 -6.89
N ASN A 19 -10.23 -1.24 -7.39
CA ASN A 19 -8.84 -0.98 -7.77
C ASN A 19 -8.05 -0.74 -6.49
N GLU A 20 -7.63 -1.83 -5.83
CA GLU A 20 -7.02 -1.83 -4.51
C GLU A 20 -5.52 -1.54 -4.58
N TRP A 21 -5.02 -0.93 -3.52
CA TRP A 21 -3.60 -0.78 -3.28
C TRP A 21 -3.30 -0.89 -1.78
N THR A 22 -2.08 -1.34 -1.47
CA THR A 22 -1.56 -1.38 -0.11
C THR A 22 -0.09 -0.98 -0.13
N LEU A 23 0.27 -0.06 0.78
CA LEU A 23 1.64 0.30 1.07
C LEU A 23 2.09 -0.43 2.32
N TYR A 24 3.19 -1.16 2.20
CA TYR A 24 3.81 -1.89 3.29
C TYR A 24 5.19 -1.30 3.57
N CYS A 25 5.55 -1.20 4.84
CA CYS A 25 6.89 -0.77 5.24
C CYS A 25 7.41 -1.64 6.39
N GLY A 26 8.73 -1.83 6.44
CA GLY A 26 9.36 -2.75 7.39
C GLY A 26 10.87 -2.85 7.21
N SER A 27 11.42 -3.98 7.65
CA SER A 27 12.85 -4.30 7.56
C SER A 27 13.24 -5.01 6.26
N SER A 28 12.29 -5.33 5.38
CA SER A 28 12.53 -5.97 4.09
C SER A 28 11.38 -5.71 3.12
N CYS A 29 11.59 -6.04 1.84
CA CYS A 29 10.56 -6.00 0.80
C CYS A 29 9.52 -7.15 0.87
N SER A 30 9.68 -8.09 1.81
CA SER A 30 8.84 -9.30 1.91
C SER A 30 8.11 -9.43 3.24
N ASP A 31 8.56 -8.73 4.28
CA ASP A 31 8.04 -8.83 5.65
C ASP A 31 7.52 -7.48 6.17
N GLY A 32 7.20 -6.57 5.25
CA GLY A 32 6.63 -5.27 5.57
C GLY A 32 5.26 -5.38 6.23
N THR A 33 4.97 -4.48 7.17
CA THR A 33 3.64 -4.32 7.74
C THR A 33 2.84 -3.35 6.88
N ALA A 34 1.57 -3.66 6.60
CA ALA A 34 0.67 -2.74 5.92
C ALA A 34 0.47 -1.49 6.77
N ILE A 35 0.89 -0.34 6.25
CA ILE A 35 0.76 0.96 6.92
C ILE A 35 -0.40 1.78 6.37
N ALA A 36 -0.81 1.52 5.14
CA ALA A 36 -1.93 2.18 4.48
C ALA A 36 -2.49 1.30 3.38
N SER A 37 -3.80 1.38 3.18
CA SER A 37 -4.49 0.77 2.04
C SER A 37 -5.64 1.65 1.58
N GLY A 38 -6.04 1.44 0.33
CA GLY A 38 -7.16 2.15 -0.27
C GLY A 38 -7.67 1.43 -1.51
N SER A 39 -8.75 1.95 -2.07
CA SER A 39 -9.41 1.38 -3.24
C SER A 39 -10.09 2.45 -4.08
N ASP A 40 -10.42 2.15 -5.33
CA ASP A 40 -11.33 2.94 -6.17
C ASP A 40 -11.06 4.45 -6.19
N TYR A 41 -9.95 4.83 -6.82
CA TYR A 41 -9.46 6.20 -6.95
C TYR A 41 -9.14 6.90 -5.61
N GLN A 42 -9.06 6.18 -4.49
CA GLN A 42 -8.60 6.75 -3.23
C GLN A 42 -7.08 6.89 -3.23
N ALA A 43 -6.61 8.10 -2.96
CA ALA A 43 -5.22 8.43 -2.70
C ALA A 43 -4.97 8.53 -1.19
N ALA A 44 -3.71 8.51 -0.77
CA ALA A 44 -3.31 8.91 0.57
C ALA A 44 -2.58 10.25 0.49
N SER A 45 -3.09 11.26 1.18
CA SER A 45 -2.37 12.52 1.38
C SER A 45 -1.11 12.30 2.21
N CYS A 46 -0.22 13.30 2.22
CA CYS A 46 0.97 13.27 3.05
C CYS A 46 0.66 12.85 4.49
N THR A 47 1.31 11.78 4.94
CA THR A 47 1.10 11.18 6.26
C THR A 47 2.45 10.84 6.88
N ASN A 48 2.65 11.29 8.13
CA ASN A 48 3.84 10.94 8.91
C ASN A 48 3.73 9.50 9.42
N LEU A 49 4.86 8.81 9.41
CA LEU A 49 4.99 7.47 9.96
C LEU A 49 5.29 7.58 11.45
N ASP A 50 4.66 6.71 12.25
CA ASP A 50 4.95 6.61 13.69
C ASP A 50 6.34 6.03 13.97
N SER A 51 7.00 5.48 12.96
CA SER A 51 8.33 4.87 13.02
C SER A 51 9.04 5.04 11.69
N SER A 52 10.36 5.05 11.73
CA SER A 52 11.19 5.05 10.53
C SER A 52 11.28 3.65 9.95
N TYR A 53 11.17 3.52 8.63
CA TYR A 53 11.25 2.23 7.94
C TYR A 53 12.25 2.26 6.79
N GLU A 54 13.19 1.32 6.79
CA GLU A 54 14.25 1.23 5.78
C GLU A 54 13.72 0.76 4.40
N TYR A 55 12.71 -0.10 4.41
CA TYR A 55 12.11 -0.68 3.21
C TYR A 55 10.62 -0.39 3.18
N CYS A 56 10.14 0.05 2.01
CA CYS A 56 8.72 0.11 1.70
C CYS A 56 8.46 -0.54 0.34
N TYR A 57 7.40 -1.31 0.23
CA TYR A 57 6.96 -1.90 -1.04
C TYR A 57 5.49 -1.62 -1.27
N PHE A 58 5.12 -1.48 -2.55
CA PHE A 58 3.80 -1.03 -2.94
C PHE A 58 3.11 -2.08 -3.79
N GLU A 59 1.95 -2.56 -3.33
CA GLU A 59 1.08 -3.45 -4.08
C GLU A 59 -0.11 -2.66 -4.60
N SER A 60 -0.49 -2.91 -5.85
CA SER A 60 -1.68 -2.34 -6.45
C SER A 60 -2.14 -3.24 -7.58
N ASP A 61 -3.46 -3.41 -7.70
CA ASP A 61 -4.10 -4.15 -8.78
C ASP A 61 -3.98 -3.42 -10.13
N VAL A 62 -3.66 -2.14 -10.09
CA VAL A 62 -3.58 -1.28 -11.27
C VAL A 62 -2.30 -0.45 -11.32
N SER A 63 -1.84 -0.13 -12.53
CA SER A 63 -0.57 0.55 -12.77
C SER A 63 -0.57 2.06 -12.55
N TRP A 64 -1.76 2.68 -12.40
CA TRP A 64 -1.91 4.13 -12.26
C TRP A 64 -1.84 4.61 -10.81
N TYR A 65 -1.73 3.71 -9.84
CA TYR A 65 -1.29 4.07 -8.49
C TYR A 65 0.22 4.02 -8.37
N TYR A 66 0.77 4.89 -7.54
CA TYR A 66 2.15 4.79 -7.07
C TYR A 66 2.25 5.37 -5.66
N ALA A 67 3.17 4.81 -4.87
CA ALA A 67 3.52 5.38 -3.58
C ALA A 67 4.73 6.31 -3.74
N VAL A 68 4.84 7.27 -2.84
CA VAL A 68 6.05 8.06 -2.65
C VAL A 68 6.37 8.05 -1.17
N VAL A 69 7.60 7.72 -0.83
CA VAL A 69 8.11 7.76 0.54
C VAL A 69 9.18 8.84 0.66
N TYR A 70 9.24 9.46 1.82
CA TYR A 70 10.12 10.58 2.11
C TYR A 70 11.01 10.23 3.29
N GLN A 71 12.29 10.55 3.20
CA GLN A 71 13.20 10.41 4.34
C GLN A 71 12.93 11.43 5.45
N ASN A 72 12.22 12.54 5.16
CA ASN A 72 11.79 13.50 6.17
C ASN A 72 10.32 13.29 6.55
N ALA A 73 9.94 13.84 7.70
CA ALA A 73 8.53 14.05 8.04
C ALA A 73 7.91 15.12 7.13
N ASP A 74 6.59 15.19 7.15
CA ASP A 74 5.73 16.16 6.48
C ASP A 74 5.92 16.21 4.96
N CYS A 75 6.39 15.10 4.38
CA CYS A 75 6.68 14.93 2.95
C CYS A 75 7.63 16.00 2.39
N VAL A 76 8.58 16.45 3.21
CA VAL A 76 9.56 17.48 2.83
C VAL A 76 10.69 16.85 2.02
N VAL A 77 10.95 17.42 0.85
CA VAL A 77 12.12 17.08 0.02
C VAL A 77 13.25 18.05 0.32
N SER A 78 14.44 17.53 0.61
CA SER A 78 15.67 18.31 0.77
C SER A 78 16.87 17.55 0.23
N SER A 79 18.03 18.21 0.16
CA SER A 79 19.30 17.58 -0.24
C SER A 79 19.67 16.39 0.64
N ASP A 80 19.29 16.43 1.91
CA ASP A 80 19.65 15.46 2.94
C ASP A 80 18.56 14.41 3.18
N GLY A 81 17.40 14.52 2.49
CA GLY A 81 16.30 13.57 2.56
C GLY A 81 15.43 13.64 1.31
N PRO A 82 15.74 12.86 0.27
CA PRO A 82 14.98 12.83 -0.97
C PRO A 82 13.63 12.12 -0.81
N GLU A 83 12.78 12.29 -1.82
CA GLU A 83 11.61 11.44 -2.05
C GLU A 83 11.97 10.27 -2.96
N ILE A 84 11.26 9.15 -2.79
CA ILE A 84 11.43 7.94 -3.59
C ILE A 84 10.06 7.46 -4.04
N SER A 85 9.88 7.39 -5.36
CA SER A 85 8.66 6.85 -5.97
C SER A 85 8.73 5.32 -6.11
N ILE A 86 7.62 4.65 -5.78
CA ILE A 86 7.47 3.20 -5.81
C ILE A 86 6.31 2.86 -6.74
N SER A 87 6.63 2.25 -7.87
CA SER A 87 5.61 1.68 -8.76
C SER A 87 4.99 0.41 -8.16
N PRO A 88 3.81 -0.02 -8.62
CA PRO A 88 3.21 -1.29 -8.21
C PRO A 88 4.17 -2.47 -8.41
N GLY A 89 4.30 -3.32 -7.39
CA GLY A 89 5.27 -4.42 -7.32
C GLY A 89 6.70 -3.97 -7.03
N GLY A 90 6.95 -2.66 -6.89
CA GLY A 90 8.25 -2.10 -6.54
C GLY A 90 8.51 -2.09 -5.05
N CYS A 91 9.79 -1.98 -4.70
CA CYS A 91 10.26 -1.83 -3.33
C CYS A 91 11.41 -0.82 -3.26
N THR A 92 11.50 -0.08 -2.16
CA THR A 92 12.61 0.83 -1.84
C THR A 92 13.67 0.14 -0.99
N SER A 93 14.91 0.59 -1.14
CA SER A 93 16.05 0.25 -0.26
C SER A 93 16.98 1.46 -0.09
N ALA A 94 16.42 2.67 -0.19
CA ALA A 94 17.19 3.90 -0.33
C ALA A 94 17.27 4.71 0.98
N GLY A 95 17.00 4.07 2.13
CA GLY A 95 17.12 4.66 3.46
C GLY A 95 15.79 4.78 4.20
N ASP A 96 15.90 5.18 5.46
CA ASP A 96 14.79 5.26 6.41
C ASP A 96 13.76 6.31 6.00
N SER A 97 12.52 5.85 5.79
CA SER A 97 11.36 6.67 5.42
C SER A 97 10.60 7.10 6.68
N ASN A 98 10.21 8.38 6.73
CA ASN A 98 9.51 9.01 7.86
C ASN A 98 8.13 9.56 7.50
N SER A 99 7.80 9.69 6.22
CA SER A 99 6.45 10.02 5.76
C SER A 99 6.18 9.44 4.38
N TYR A 100 4.90 9.36 3.99
CA TYR A 100 4.47 8.81 2.71
C TYR A 100 3.27 9.55 2.12
N GLN A 101 3.06 9.34 0.82
CA GLN A 101 1.81 9.61 0.12
C GLN A 101 1.54 8.49 -0.89
N VAL A 102 0.29 8.33 -1.29
CA VAL A 102 -0.10 7.47 -2.41
C VAL A 102 -0.89 8.31 -3.39
N ALA A 103 -0.45 8.32 -4.64
CA ALA A 103 -0.99 9.20 -5.66
C ALA A 103 -1.48 8.42 -6.88
N LEU A 104 -2.26 9.13 -7.68
CA LEU A 104 -2.92 8.67 -8.89
C LEU A 104 -2.23 9.31 -10.09
N ASN A 105 -1.97 8.53 -11.13
CA ASN A 105 -1.50 9.01 -12.43
C ASN A 105 -2.46 8.50 -13.52
N LEU A 106 -3.58 9.21 -13.67
CA LEU A 106 -4.69 8.89 -14.58
C LEU A 106 -4.50 9.52 -15.97
#